data_AF-A0A8T6A3J8-F1
#
_entry.id   AF-A0A8T6A3J8-F1
#
_cell.length_a   1.000
_cell.length_b   1.000
_cell.length_c   1.000
_cell.angle_alpha   90.00
_cell.angle_beta   90.00
_cell.angle_gamma   90.00
#
_symmetry.space_group_name_H-M   'P 1'
#
loop_
_entity.id
_entity.type
_entity.pdbx_description
1 polymer ?
#
loop_
_entity_poly.entity_id
_entity_poly.type
_entity_poly.pdbx_seq_one_letter_code
_entity_poly.pdbx_strand_id
1 'polypeptide(L)'
;MGKSKKNRAASTKQIQHKGQTSAEAFSFGDPVPVLDRRELLDYVECVQMECWYEPPVSFDGLARTFRAAVHHSSPIAVKCNILTSTYIPHPLLSQQAFSRSVQDYL
;
A
#
# COMPACT_ATOMS: atom_id res chain seq x y z
N MET A 1 19.15 72.69 34.91
CA MET A 1 20.22 72.54 33.90
C MET A 1 21.20 71.51 34.43
N GLY A 2 21.64 70.43 33.79
CA GLY A 2 21.28 69.72 32.56
C GLY A 2 21.90 68.32 32.70
N LYS A 3 21.10 67.24 32.56
CA LYS A 3 21.59 65.87 32.62
C LYS A 3 22.12 65.48 31.24
N SER A 4 23.44 65.42 31.08
CA SER A 4 24.07 64.93 29.85
C SER A 4 24.20 63.40 29.90
N LYS A 5 23.39 62.69 29.10
CA LYS A 5 23.55 61.25 28.83
C LYS A 5 24.09 61.10 27.41
N LYS A 6 25.37 60.73 27.31
CA LYS A 6 26.11 60.53 26.06
C LYS A 6 26.02 59.05 25.63
N ASN A 7 25.73 58.89 24.35
CA ASN A 7 25.50 57.69 23.55
C ASN A 7 26.42 56.48 23.82
N ARG A 8 25.85 55.27 23.78
CA ARG A 8 26.53 54.04 23.37
C ARG A 8 25.61 53.23 22.44
N ALA A 9 25.79 53.42 21.13
CA ALA A 9 25.29 52.49 20.14
C ALA A 9 26.23 51.26 20.12
N ALA A 10 25.68 50.08 20.39
CA ALA A 10 26.41 48.83 20.31
C ALA A 10 26.59 48.44 18.83
N SER A 11 27.84 48.38 18.38
CA SER A 11 28.22 47.91 17.04
C SER A 11 28.35 46.39 17.09
N THR A 12 27.41 45.67 16.48
CA THR A 12 27.50 44.22 16.26
C THR A 12 28.48 43.95 15.13
N LYS A 13 29.71 43.54 15.47
CA LYS A 13 30.67 43.00 14.51
C LYS A 13 30.30 41.55 14.17
N GLN A 14 29.90 41.30 12.93
CA GLN A 14 29.82 39.94 12.40
C GLN A 14 31.23 39.40 12.12
N ILE A 15 31.52 38.22 12.62
CA ILE A 15 32.76 37.49 12.38
C ILE A 15 32.55 36.61 11.14
N GLN A 16 33.25 36.91 10.05
CA GLN A 16 33.33 36.06 8.86
C GLN A 16 34.34 34.94 9.09
N HIS A 17 33.87 33.69 9.10
CA HIS A 17 34.73 32.52 8.92
C HIS A 17 34.74 32.12 7.44
N LYS A 18 35.93 32.17 6.85
CA LYS A 18 36.22 31.83 5.47
C LYS A 18 36.92 30.47 5.45
N GLY A 19 36.20 29.43 5.01
CA GLY A 19 36.76 28.12 4.68
C GLY A 19 35.95 26.91 5.18
N GLN A 20 35.72 25.97 4.26
CA GLN A 20 35.39 24.55 4.41
C GLN A 20 33.93 24.06 4.44
N THR A 21 33.74 23.04 3.58
CA THR A 21 32.72 21.97 3.53
C THR A 21 31.26 22.39 3.41
N SER A 22 30.69 22.17 2.22
CA SER A 22 29.24 22.13 2.03
C SER A 22 28.68 20.95 2.82
N ALA A 23 27.97 21.25 3.91
CA ALA A 23 27.16 20.27 4.61
C ALA A 23 25.89 20.03 3.78
N GLU A 24 25.76 18.86 3.19
CA GLU A 24 24.53 18.43 2.52
C GLU A 24 23.67 17.68 3.53
N ALA A 25 22.44 18.17 3.73
CA ALA A 25 21.46 17.54 4.58
C ALA A 25 20.37 16.92 3.69
N PHE A 26 20.23 15.60 3.75
CA PHE A 26 19.17 14.86 3.10
C PHE A 26 18.05 14.61 4.10
N SER A 27 16.82 14.94 3.73
CA SER A 27 15.63 14.58 4.50
C SER A 27 14.94 13.41 3.81
N PHE A 28 14.62 12.38 4.58
CA PHE A 28 13.95 11.16 4.10
C PHE A 28 12.43 11.31 3.94
N GLY A 29 11.90 12.53 4.13
CA GLY A 29 10.46 12.79 4.15
C GLY A 29 9.84 12.60 5.52
N ASP A 30 8.51 12.72 5.58
CA ASP A 30 7.76 12.57 6.83
C ASP A 30 7.77 11.11 7.33
N PRO A 31 7.81 10.87 8.65
CA PRO A 31 7.82 9.53 9.21
C PRO A 31 6.52 8.80 8.87
N VAL A 32 6.62 7.75 8.06
CA VAL A 32 5.51 6.83 7.81
C VAL A 32 5.41 5.85 8.98
N PRO A 33 4.25 5.75 9.66
CA PRO A 33 4.10 4.85 10.77
C PRO A 33 4.23 3.39 10.32
N VAL A 34 5.13 2.64 10.96
CA VAL A 34 5.42 1.21 10.70
C VAL A 34 4.17 0.31 10.79
N LEU A 35 3.10 0.78 11.45
CA LEU A 35 1.85 0.06 11.65
C LEU A 35 0.68 0.57 10.79
N ASP A 36 0.91 1.43 9.79
CA ASP A 36 -0.16 1.74 8.84
C ASP A 36 -0.49 0.48 8.05
N ARG A 37 -1.62 -0.16 8.40
CA ARG A 37 -1.98 -1.51 7.94
C ARG A 37 -2.17 -1.59 6.44
N ARG A 38 -2.36 -0.45 5.77
CA ARG A 38 -2.49 -0.36 4.32
C ARG A 38 -1.17 -0.69 3.62
N GLU A 39 -0.04 -0.19 4.16
CA GLU A 39 1.28 -0.41 3.56
C GLU A 39 1.92 -1.75 3.98
N LEU A 40 1.36 -2.42 4.98
CA LEU A 40 1.79 -3.78 5.37
C LEU A 40 1.65 -4.77 4.20
N LEU A 41 0.62 -4.61 3.36
CA LEU A 41 0.40 -5.46 2.20
C LEU A 41 1.41 -5.19 1.07
N ASP A 42 2.05 -4.03 1.07
CA ASP A 42 3.08 -3.68 0.07
C ASP A 42 4.39 -4.43 0.34
N TYR A 43 4.59 -4.95 1.56
CA TYR A 43 5.70 -5.82 1.92
C TYR A 43 5.42 -7.31 1.65
N VAL A 44 4.26 -7.66 1.08
CA VAL A 44 3.98 -9.05 0.72
C VAL A 44 4.77 -9.40 -0.54
N GLU A 45 5.96 -9.95 -0.33
CA GLU A 45 6.79 -10.48 -1.40
C GLU A 45 6.37 -11.90 -1.77
N CYS A 46 6.69 -12.32 -3.00
CA CYS A 46 6.58 -13.72 -3.41
C CYS A 46 7.55 -14.55 -2.54
N VAL A 47 7.00 -15.35 -1.62
CA VAL A 47 7.78 -16.32 -0.86
C VAL A 47 8.39 -17.31 -1.85
N GLN A 48 9.71 -17.44 -1.81
CA GLN A 48 10.46 -18.35 -2.66
C GLN A 48 9.97 -19.78 -2.39
N MET A 49 9.28 -20.38 -3.36
CA MET A 49 8.70 -21.70 -3.17
C MET A 49 9.13 -22.70 -4.23
N GLU A 50 9.28 -23.93 -3.74
CA GLU A 50 10.00 -25.00 -4.41
C GLU A 50 9.25 -25.57 -5.63
N CYS A 51 7.91 -25.50 -5.67
CA CYS A 51 7.12 -26.02 -6.81
C CYS A 51 5.61 -25.63 -6.87
N TRP A 52 5.07 -24.84 -5.95
CA TRP A 52 3.64 -24.49 -5.93
C TRP A 52 3.43 -23.01 -5.69
N TYR A 53 2.31 -22.47 -6.18
CA TYR A 53 1.93 -21.09 -5.92
C TYR A 53 1.14 -20.99 -4.61
N GLU A 54 1.59 -20.17 -3.68
CA GLU A 54 0.86 -19.81 -2.46
C GLU A 54 0.45 -18.35 -2.63
N PRO A 55 -0.85 -18.07 -2.58
CA PRO A 55 -1.31 -16.71 -2.74
C PRO A 55 -0.86 -15.85 -1.55
N PRO A 56 -0.61 -14.54 -1.77
CA PRO A 56 -0.27 -13.59 -0.72
C PRO A 56 -1.38 -13.40 0.33
N VAL A 57 -2.58 -13.95 0.07
CA VAL A 57 -3.77 -13.86 0.90
C VAL A 57 -4.40 -15.23 1.06
N SER A 58 -4.89 -15.55 2.26
CA SER A 58 -5.50 -16.85 2.55
C SER A 58 -6.82 -17.04 1.81
N PHE A 59 -7.02 -18.20 1.17
CA PHE A 59 -8.29 -18.56 0.53
C PHE A 59 -9.47 -18.61 1.52
N ASP A 60 -9.28 -19.13 2.75
CA ASP A 60 -10.33 -19.15 3.79
C ASP A 60 -10.75 -17.73 4.18
N GLY A 61 -9.78 -16.81 4.33
CA GLY A 61 -10.05 -15.40 4.58
C GLY A 61 -10.87 -14.76 3.46
N LEU A 62 -10.49 -14.99 2.20
CA LEU A 62 -11.24 -14.50 1.05
C LEU A 62 -12.68 -15.06 1.03
N ALA A 63 -12.84 -16.36 1.26
CA ALA A 63 -14.16 -17.01 1.32
C ALA A 63 -15.07 -16.41 2.40
N ARG A 64 -14.53 -16.10 3.58
CA ARG A 64 -15.27 -15.41 4.65
C ARG A 64 -15.67 -13.98 4.25
N THR A 65 -14.80 -13.28 3.52
CA THR A 65 -15.08 -11.90 3.07
C THR A 65 -16.13 -11.81 1.96
N PHE A 66 -16.46 -12.93 1.30
CA PHE A 66 -17.47 -12.98 0.24
C PHE A 66 -18.82 -12.37 0.65
N ARG A 67 -19.19 -12.52 1.94
CA ARG A 67 -20.42 -11.96 2.52
C ARG A 67 -20.17 -10.88 3.56
N ALA A 68 -18.94 -10.38 3.67
CA ALA A 68 -18.58 -9.41 4.71
C ALA A 68 -19.15 -8.01 4.44
N ALA A 69 -19.41 -7.66 3.17
CA ALA A 69 -20.10 -6.43 2.82
C ALA A 69 -21.27 -6.70 1.88
N VAL A 70 -22.24 -5.77 1.89
CA VAL A 70 -23.54 -5.87 1.20
C VAL A 70 -23.39 -6.14 -0.31
N HIS A 71 -22.31 -5.65 -0.92
CA HIS A 71 -22.11 -5.69 -2.37
C HIS A 71 -20.89 -6.50 -2.83
N HIS A 72 -20.28 -7.33 -1.98
CA HIS A 72 -19.13 -8.15 -2.42
C HIS A 72 -19.56 -9.34 -3.29
N SER A 73 -20.67 -9.98 -2.94
CA SER A 73 -21.15 -11.17 -3.63
C SER A 73 -21.77 -10.86 -4.99
N SER A 74 -22.42 -9.70 -5.17
CA SER A 74 -23.17 -9.40 -6.41
C SER A 74 -22.29 -9.29 -7.66
N PRO A 75 -21.12 -8.61 -7.66
CA PRO A 75 -20.25 -8.56 -8.84
C PRO A 75 -19.66 -9.92 -9.18
N ILE A 76 -19.31 -10.72 -8.15
CA ILE A 76 -18.78 -12.07 -8.35
C ILE A 76 -19.85 -12.96 -8.99
N ALA A 77 -21.09 -12.94 -8.47
CA ALA A 77 -22.19 -13.69 -9.04
C ALA A 77 -22.48 -13.29 -10.51
N VAL A 78 -22.45 -12.00 -10.83
CA VAL A 78 -22.62 -11.52 -12.20
C VAL A 78 -21.52 -12.06 -13.12
N LYS A 79 -20.25 -11.96 -12.72
CA LYS A 79 -19.12 -12.50 -13.50
C LYS A 79 -19.24 -14.02 -13.68
N CYS A 80 -19.59 -14.77 -12.63
CA CYS A 80 -19.80 -16.22 -12.69
C CYS A 80 -20.91 -16.58 -13.68
N ASN A 81 -22.02 -15.85 -13.65
CA ASN A 81 -23.15 -16.07 -14.55
C ASN A 81 -22.77 -15.78 -16.01
N ILE A 82 -22.06 -14.68 -16.26
CA ILE A 82 -21.58 -14.34 -17.61
C ILE A 82 -20.70 -15.46 -18.15
N LEU A 83 -19.68 -15.87 -17.39
CA LEU A 83 -18.76 -16.93 -17.82
C LEU A 83 -19.46 -18.27 -18.03
N THR A 84 -20.37 -18.65 -17.13
CA THR A 84 -21.14 -19.89 -17.24
C THR A 84 -22.09 -19.86 -18.46
N SER A 85 -22.62 -18.68 -18.81
CA SER A 85 -23.49 -18.50 -19.99
C SER A 85 -22.73 -18.60 -21.30
N THR A 86 -21.45 -18.24 -21.32
CA THR A 86 -20.56 -18.36 -22.48
C THR A 86 -19.78 -19.69 -22.50
N TYR A 87 -20.19 -20.67 -21.68
CA TYR A 87 -19.50 -21.95 -21.58
C TYR A 87 -19.61 -22.74 -22.88
N ILE A 88 -18.46 -23.19 -23.40
CA ILE A 88 -18.38 -24.08 -24.56
C ILE A 88 -18.31 -25.52 -24.03
N PRO A 89 -19.27 -26.40 -24.36
CA PRO A 89 -19.28 -27.78 -23.86
C PRO A 89 -17.98 -28.55 -24.15
N HIS A 90 -17.46 -29.23 -23.13
CA HIS A 90 -16.21 -29.99 -23.22
C HIS A 90 -16.36 -31.39 -22.60
N PRO A 91 -15.76 -32.45 -23.18
CA PRO A 91 -15.92 -33.82 -22.69
C PRO A 91 -15.35 -34.07 -21.27
N LEU A 92 -14.31 -33.33 -20.87
CA LEU A 92 -13.64 -33.49 -19.57
C LEU A 92 -14.15 -32.55 -18.49
N LEU A 93 -14.99 -31.58 -18.84
CA LEU A 93 -15.45 -30.56 -17.91
C LEU A 93 -16.95 -30.35 -18.11
N SER A 94 -17.74 -30.64 -17.08
CA SER A 94 -19.17 -30.31 -17.14
C SER A 94 -19.35 -28.81 -16.90
N GLN A 95 -20.42 -28.24 -17.44
CA GLN A 95 -20.77 -26.83 -17.18
C GLN A 95 -20.92 -26.56 -15.67
N GLN A 96 -21.43 -27.55 -14.91
CA GLN A 96 -21.57 -27.44 -13.47
C GLN A 96 -20.23 -27.45 -12.73
N ALA A 97 -19.27 -28.27 -13.17
CA ALA A 97 -17.91 -28.25 -12.64
C ALA A 97 -17.21 -26.92 -12.97
N PHE A 98 -17.35 -26.44 -14.21
CA PHE A 98 -16.85 -25.13 -14.62
C PHE A 98 -17.41 -23.99 -13.76
N SER A 99 -18.74 -23.96 -13.55
CA SER A 99 -19.39 -22.93 -12.74
C SER A 99 -18.86 -22.88 -11.29
N ARG A 100 -18.59 -24.05 -10.68
CA ARG A 100 -17.98 -24.14 -9.34
C ARG A 100 -16.53 -23.62 -9.36
N SER A 101 -15.73 -24.04 -10.33
CA SER A 101 -14.35 -23.57 -10.47
C SER A 101 -14.28 -22.05 -10.66
N VAL A 102 -15.18 -21.46 -11.45
CA VAL A 102 -15.24 -20.01 -11.61
C VAL A 102 -15.61 -19.32 -10.29
N GLN A 103 -16.54 -19.86 -9.51
CA GLN A 103 -16.92 -19.27 -8.22
C GLN A 103 -15.79 -19.27 -7.18
N ASP A 104 -14.90 -20.26 -7.25
CA ASP A 104 -13.81 -20.44 -6.28
C ASP A 104 -12.53 -19.66 -6.63
N TYR A 105 -12.30 -19.33 -7.91
CA TYR A 105 -11.02 -18.82 -8.41
C TYR A 105 -11.09 -17.50 -9.20
N LEU A 106 -12.22 -16.79 -9.17
CA LEU A 106 -12.45 -15.53 -9.89
C LEU A 106 -12.33 -14.29 -8.99
#